data_AF-A0A971XLH0-F1
#
_entry.id   AF-A0A971XLH0-F1
#
_cell.length_a   1.000
_cell.length_b   1.000
_cell.length_c   1.000
_cell.angle_alpha   90.00
_cell.angle_beta   90.00
_cell.angle_gamma   90.00
#
_symmetry.space_group_name_H-M   'P 1'
#
loop_
_entity.id
_entity.type
_entity.pdbx_description
1 polymer ?
#
loop_
_entity_poly.entity_id
_entity_poly.type
_entity_poly.pdbx_seq_one_letter_code
_entity_poly.pdbx_strand_id
1 'polypeptide(L)' 'GDEHHPDGCVVIMSNAEGGTKPMFVGTDYTGSAWVDKLGHHQEEVIIGEDGRGWFPVNDGSVSVYLKKVQGSLIEP' A
#
# COMPACT_ATOMS: atom_id res chain seq x y z
N GLY A 1 0.64 -11.80 7.72
CA GLY A 1 -0.33 -12.88 7.47
C GLY A 1 -0.09 -14.01 8.42
N ASP A 2 -0.33 -13.74 9.70
CA ASP A 2 -0.38 -14.67 10.83
C ASP A 2 -1.16 -13.95 11.95
N GLU A 3 -1.23 -14.52 13.15
CA GLU A 3 -1.96 -13.92 14.28
C GLU A 3 -1.40 -12.56 14.73
N HIS A 4 -0.09 -12.34 14.57
CA HIS A 4 0.59 -11.09 14.97
C HIS A 4 0.58 -10.05 13.85
N HIS A 5 0.44 -10.49 12.61
CA HIS A 5 0.37 -9.66 11.41
C HIS A 5 -0.91 -9.98 10.64
N PRO A 6 -2.09 -9.58 11.15
CA PRO A 6 -3.38 -9.93 10.55
C PRO A 6 -3.65 -9.17 9.27
N ASP A 7 -3.10 -7.96 9.12
CA ASP A 7 -3.26 -7.15 7.92
C ASP A 7 -2.50 -7.78 6.73
N GLY A 8 -3.11 -7.72 5.54
CA GLY A 8 -2.47 -8.11 4.28
C GLY A 8 -1.46 -7.07 3.78
N CYS A 9 -0.97 -7.29 2.56
CA CYS A 9 -0.16 -6.31 1.83
C CYS A 9 -0.70 -6.14 0.41
N VAL A 10 -0.42 -4.98 -0.19
CA VAL A 10 -0.63 -4.77 -1.64
C VAL A 10 0.73 -4.83 -2.31
N VAL A 11 0.87 -5.72 -3.28
CA VAL A 11 2.06 -5.81 -4.13
C VAL A 11 1.67 -5.42 -5.54
N ILE A 12 2.35 -4.43 -6.09
CA ILE A 12 2.12 -3.93 -7.45
C ILE A 12 3.45 -3.87 -8.20
N MET A 13 3.44 -4.24 -9.47
CA MET A 13 4.63 -4.33 -10.32
C MET A 13 4.33 -3.78 -11.71
N SER A 14 5.32 -3.10 -12.30
CA SER A 14 5.36 -2.76 -13.71
C SER A 14 6.61 -3.38 -14.36
N ASN A 15 6.53 -3.71 -15.64
CA ASN A 15 7.65 -4.20 -16.44
C ASN A 15 8.07 -3.22 -17.56
N ALA A 16 7.40 -2.08 -17.65
CA ALA A 16 7.67 -1.02 -18.61
C ALA A 16 7.29 0.31 -17.92
N GLU A 17 6.31 1.04 -18.44
CA GLU A 17 5.80 2.26 -17.80
C GLU A 17 5.08 1.92 -16.48
N GLY A 18 5.40 2.69 -15.45
CA GLY A 18 4.75 2.67 -14.16
C GLY A 18 3.39 3.35 -14.20
N GLY A 19 2.96 3.82 -13.04
CA GLY A 19 1.70 4.55 -12.87
C GLY A 19 0.92 4.07 -11.68
N THR A 20 -0.36 4.41 -11.65
CA THR A 20 -1.22 4.19 -10.48
C THR A 20 -2.36 3.26 -10.84
N LYS A 21 -2.60 2.22 -10.04
CA LYS A 21 -3.71 1.29 -10.25
C LYS A 21 -4.64 1.24 -9.03
N PRO A 22 -5.96 1.18 -9.23
CA PRO A 22 -6.90 0.99 -8.15
C PRO A 22 -6.88 -0.47 -7.71
N MET A 23 -6.63 -0.71 -6.42
CA MET A 23 -6.64 -2.06 -5.83
C MET A 23 -7.70 -2.11 -4.74
N PHE A 24 -8.61 -3.09 -4.82
CA PHE A 24 -9.59 -3.35 -3.77
C PHE A 24 -8.95 -4.16 -2.66
N VAL A 25 -8.91 -3.58 -1.46
CA VAL A 25 -8.35 -4.21 -0.24
C VAL A 25 -9.42 -4.56 0.78
N GLY A 26 -10.68 -4.18 0.53
CA GLY A 26 -11.83 -4.42 1.41
C GLY A 26 -12.33 -3.14 2.08
N THR A 27 -13.64 -3.04 2.30
CA THR A 27 -14.29 -1.89 2.96
C THR A 27 -13.93 -1.78 4.44
N ASP A 28 -13.50 -2.88 5.08
CA ASP A 28 -13.01 -2.87 6.46
C ASP A 28 -11.73 -2.02 6.63
N TYR A 29 -11.08 -1.68 5.53
CA TYR A 29 -9.88 -0.83 5.50
C TYR A 29 -10.17 0.62 5.11
N THR A 30 -11.42 1.03 4.91
CA THR A 30 -11.78 2.43 4.58
C THR A 30 -11.15 3.42 5.57
N GLY A 31 -10.56 4.48 5.04
CA GLY A 31 -9.87 5.52 5.80
C GLY A 31 -8.49 5.13 6.33
N SER A 32 -8.05 3.88 6.17
CA SER A 32 -6.69 3.48 6.54
C SER A 32 -5.65 4.02 5.55
N ALA A 33 -4.48 4.37 6.08
CA ALA A 33 -3.32 4.78 5.30
C ALA A 33 -2.38 3.60 5.04
N TRP A 34 -1.82 3.53 3.83
CA TRP A 34 -0.91 2.49 3.40
C TRP A 34 0.37 3.10 2.83
N VAL A 35 1.52 2.53 3.17
CA VAL A 35 2.84 3.08 2.84
C VAL A 35 3.66 2.09 2.05
N ASP A 36 4.38 2.57 1.04
CA ASP A 36 5.35 1.74 0.31
C ASP A 36 6.55 1.43 1.19
N LYS A 37 6.72 0.14 1.50
CA LYS A 37 7.78 -0.35 2.38
C LYS A 37 9.15 -0.40 1.71
N LEU A 38 9.20 -0.32 0.38
CA LEU A 38 10.45 -0.27 -0.38
C LEU A 38 11.00 1.17 -0.53
N GLY A 39 10.23 2.18 -0.14
CA GLY A 39 10.66 3.58 -0.11
C GLY A 39 10.64 4.27 -1.47
N HIS A 40 10.04 3.68 -2.50
CA HIS A 40 9.90 4.31 -3.82
C HIS A 40 8.92 5.47 -3.80
N HIS A 41 7.86 5.38 -2.99
CA HIS A 41 6.84 6.41 -2.83
C HIS A 41 6.72 6.83 -1.36
N GLN A 42 6.83 8.14 -1.09
CA GLN A 42 6.73 8.69 0.27
C GLN A 42 5.28 9.06 0.66
N GLU A 43 4.40 9.18 -0.33
CA GLU A 43 2.99 9.51 -0.12
C GLU A 43 2.21 8.29 0.42
N GLU A 44 1.24 8.58 1.29
CA GLU A 44 0.32 7.57 1.82
C GLU A 44 -0.82 7.32 0.83
N VAL A 45 -1.14 6.05 0.60
CA VAL A 45 -2.35 5.65 -0.12
C VAL A 45 -3.48 5.53 0.88
N ILE A 46 -4.52 6.36 0.74
CA ILE A 46 -5.73 6.28 1.55
C ILE A 46 -6.77 5.39 0.87
N ILE A 47 -7.34 4.46 1.63
CA ILE A 47 -8.41 3.59 1.13
C ILE A 47 -9.74 4.32 1.19
N GLY A 48 -10.44 4.41 0.06
CA GLY A 48 -11.74 5.03 -0.06
C GLY A 48 -12.87 4.20 0.56
N GLU A 49 -14.08 4.76 0.53
CA GLU A 49 -15.31 4.12 1.02
C GLU A 49 -15.70 2.87 0.21
N ASP A 50 -15.24 2.79 -1.04
CA ASP A 50 -15.45 1.62 -1.90
C ASP A 50 -14.42 0.50 -1.65
N GLY A 51 -13.59 0.64 -0.61
CA GLY A 51 -12.54 -0.30 -0.23
C GLY A 51 -11.35 -0.32 -1.19
N ARG A 52 -11.16 0.70 -2.04
CA ARG A 52 -10.03 0.80 -2.97
C ARG A 52 -9.02 1.88 -2.56
N GLY A 53 -7.75 1.58 -2.78
CA GLY A 53 -6.68 2.57 -2.80
C GLY A 53 -6.09 2.71 -4.20
N TRP A 54 -5.54 3.87 -4.52
CA TRP A 54 -4.83 4.14 -5.77
C TRP A 54 -3.33 3.99 -5.54
N PHE A 55 -2.77 2.84 -5.89
CA PHE A 55 -1.40 2.46 -5.56
C PHE A 55 -0.44 2.77 -6.71
N PRO A 56 0.58 3.64 -6.52
CA PRO A 56 1.57 3.91 -7.53
C PRO A 56 2.65 2.82 -7.60
N VAL A 57 3.31 2.73 -8.76
CA VAL A 57 4.53 1.95 -8.98
C VAL A 57 5.39 2.66 -10.01
N ASN A 58 6.71 2.71 -9.79
CA ASN A 58 7.65 3.24 -10.76
C ASN A 58 7.80 2.35 -12.00
N ASP A 59 8.44 2.87 -13.04
CA ASP A 59 8.77 2.15 -14.27
C ASP A 59 9.66 0.93 -13.98
N GLY A 60 9.32 -0.22 -14.58
CA GLY A 60 10.07 -1.48 -14.44
C GLY A 60 10.33 -1.92 -12.99
N SER A 61 9.44 -1.58 -12.05
CA SER A 61 9.67 -1.74 -10.62
C SER A 61 8.56 -2.50 -9.90
N VAL A 62 8.78 -2.80 -8.62
CA VAL A 62 7.81 -3.34 -7.68
C VAL A 62 7.65 -2.39 -6.50
N SER A 63 6.44 -2.28 -5.95
CA SER A 63 6.17 -1.57 -4.70
C SER A 63 5.33 -2.46 -3.80
N VAL A 64 5.59 -2.40 -2.49
CA VAL A 64 4.93 -3.25 -1.48
C VAL A 64 4.33 -2.34 -0.43
N TYR A 65 3.02 -2.24 -0.40
CA TYR A 65 2.30 -1.39 0.53
C TYR A 65 1.80 -2.17 1.74
N LEU A 66 2.08 -1.61 2.91
CA LEU A 66 1.59 -2.10 4.19
C LEU A 66 0.70 -1.03 4.82
N LYS A 67 -0.37 -1.46 5.50
CA LYS A 67 -1.19 -0.57 6.32
C LYS A 67 -0.31 0.07 7.41
N LYS A 68 -0.39 1.39 7.52
CA LYS A 68 0.29 2.17 8.55
C LYS A 68 -0.37 1.90 9.90
N VAL A 69 0.39 1.32 10.83
CA VAL A 69 -0.06 1.11 12.21
C VAL A 69 0.30 2.34 13.03
N GLN A 70 -0.68 2.90 13.76
CA GLN A 70 -0.46 4.10 14.56
C GLN A 70 0.37 3.74 15.79
N GLY A 71 1.60 4.28 15.87
CA GLY A 71 2.53 4.07 16.99
C GLY A 71 3.85 3.36 16.65
N SER A 72 4.08 2.94 15.41
CA SER A 72 5.38 2.38 15.02
C SER A 72 6.34 3.50 14.64
N LEU A 73 7.28 3.82 15.54
CA LEU A 73 8.55 4.43 15.17
C LEU A 73 9.29 3.41 14.29
N ILE A 74 9.10 3.50 12.98
CA ILE A 74 9.98 2.81 12.04
C ILE A 74 11.05 3.81 11.66
N GLU A 75 12.12 3.82 12.45
CA GLU A 75 13.38 4.43 12.05
C GLU A 75 13.89 3.73 10.77
N PRO A 76 14.56 4.46 9.87
CA PRO A 76 14.98 4.00 8.55
C PRO A 76 15.90 2.77 8.56
#